data_AF-A0A7C4NTY5-F1
#
_entry.id   AF-A0A7C4NTY5-F1
#
_cell.length_a   1.000
_cell.length_b   1.000
_cell.length_c   1.000
_cell.angle_alpha   90.00
_cell.angle_beta   90.00
_cell.angle_gamma   90.00
#
_symmetry.space_group_name_H-M   'P 1'
#
loop_
_entity.id
_entity.type
_entity.pdbx_description
1 polymer ?
#
loop_
_entity_poly.entity_id
_entity_poly.type
_entity_poly.pdbx_seq_one_letter_code
_entity_poly.pdbx_strand_id
1 'polypeptide(L)'
;PGMAGSASFAAKEYYVRVSAMENADNFNTRQVEGLGGRLEKWPLPDGKMTAIMLTGFTDLEEAKRVTDRLRAGAFPDAYIIQNEQGKMSRYRY
;
A
#
# COMPACT_ATOMS: atom_id res chain seq x y z
N PRO A 1 2.65 29.85 -18.50
CA PRO A 1 1.63 28.87 -18.07
C PRO A 1 2.32 27.74 -17.29
N GLY A 2 2.23 27.81 -15.96
CA GLY A 2 3.10 27.11 -15.02
C GLY A 2 3.01 25.59 -15.10
N MET A 3 4.14 24.95 -15.37
CA MET A 3 4.40 23.62 -14.85
C MET A 3 4.62 23.79 -13.35
N ALA A 4 3.54 23.69 -12.58
CA ALA A 4 3.62 23.45 -11.15
C ALA A 4 4.20 22.05 -10.97
N GLY A 5 5.53 21.97 -10.93
CA GLY A 5 6.20 20.90 -10.21
C GLY A 5 5.72 21.00 -8.77
N SER A 6 4.71 20.22 -8.43
CA SER A 6 4.35 19.95 -7.04
C SER A 6 5.53 19.22 -6.42
N ALA A 7 6.53 19.99 -5.99
CA ALA A 7 7.37 19.58 -4.88
C ALA A 7 6.43 19.48 -3.68
N SER A 8 5.69 18.37 -3.60
CA SER A 8 5.05 17.96 -2.37
C SER A 8 6.15 17.93 -1.34
N PHE A 9 6.11 18.88 -0.41
CA PHE A 9 6.84 18.81 0.85
C PHE A 9 6.76 17.36 1.31
N ALA A 10 7.91 16.68 1.32
CA ALA A 10 7.99 15.23 1.31
C ALA A 10 7.45 14.65 2.63
N ALA A 11 6.13 14.56 2.72
CA ALA A 11 5.45 13.75 3.71
C ALA A 11 5.98 12.34 3.50
N LYS A 12 6.49 11.73 4.57
CA LYS A 12 6.83 10.31 4.53
C LYS A 12 5.51 9.58 4.35
N GLU A 13 5.32 9.04 3.15
CA GLU A 13 4.15 8.25 2.86
C GLU A 13 4.51 6.80 3.09
N TYR A 14 3.57 6.06 3.66
CA TYR A 14 3.65 4.64 3.84
C TYR A 14 2.57 4.01 2.97
N TYR A 15 2.97 2.95 2.29
CA TYR A 15 2.10 2.10 1.52
C TYR A 15 2.16 0.71 2.14
N VAL A 16 1.06 -0.02 2.12
CA VAL A 16 1.01 -1.40 2.62
C VAL A 16 0.63 -2.29 1.45
N ARG A 17 1.55 -3.15 1.03
CA ARG A 17 1.21 -4.21 0.09
C ARG A 17 0.49 -5.29 0.88
N VAL A 18 -0.80 -5.42 0.63
CA VAL A 18 -1.66 -6.41 1.27
C VAL A 18 -1.35 -7.78 0.69
N SER A 19 -1.53 -7.92 -0.63
CA SER A 19 -1.29 -9.16 -1.34
C SER A 19 -1.16 -8.91 -2.84
N ALA A 20 -0.69 -9.91 -3.58
CA ALA A 20 -0.76 -9.94 -5.03
C ALA A 20 -1.56 -11.17 -5.44
N MET A 21 -2.58 -10.97 -6.27
CA MET A 21 -3.46 -12.06 -6.71
C MET A 21 -3.89 -11.87 -8.15
N GLU A 22 -4.17 -12.97 -8.84
CA GLU A 22 -4.56 -12.91 -10.26
C GLU A 22 -5.91 -12.21 -10.45
N ASN A 23 -6.90 -12.57 -9.63
CA ASN A 23 -8.24 -11.99 -9.67
C ASN A 23 -8.46 -10.97 -8.55
N ALA A 24 -7.79 -9.82 -8.62
CA ALA A 24 -8.00 -8.71 -7.67
C ALA A 24 -9.40 -8.11 -7.72
N ASP A 25 -10.20 -8.43 -8.73
CA ASP A 25 -11.63 -8.07 -8.75
C ASP A 25 -12.43 -8.86 -7.71
N ASN A 26 -12.01 -10.10 -7.45
CA ASN A 26 -12.59 -10.97 -6.42
C ASN A 26 -12.03 -10.67 -5.02
N PHE A 27 -11.12 -9.69 -4.89
CA PHE A 27 -10.60 -9.26 -3.61
C PHE A 27 -11.72 -8.63 -2.78
N ASN A 28 -12.02 -9.24 -1.64
CA ASN A 28 -13.03 -8.72 -0.74
C ASN A 28 -12.50 -7.45 -0.05
N THR A 29 -12.92 -6.28 -0.56
CA THR A 29 -12.53 -4.97 -0.04
C THR A 29 -12.92 -4.79 1.42
N ARG A 30 -13.94 -5.51 1.92
CA ARG A 30 -14.31 -5.49 3.35
C ARG A 30 -13.18 -5.91 4.28
N GLN A 31 -12.20 -6.68 3.79
CA GLN A 31 -11.05 -7.08 4.61
C GLN A 31 -10.10 -5.91 4.91
N VAL A 32 -10.16 -4.86 4.10
CA VAL A 32 -9.33 -3.66 4.24
C VAL A 32 -10.15 -2.38 4.41
N GLU A 33 -11.47 -2.48 4.25
CA GLU A 33 -12.43 -1.46 4.61
C GLU A 33 -12.35 -1.19 6.11
N GLY A 34 -12.10 0.06 6.49
CA GLY A 34 -11.90 0.45 7.90
C GLY A 34 -10.48 0.25 8.44
N LEU A 35 -9.54 -0.32 7.66
CA LEU A 35 -8.12 -0.32 8.03
C LEU A 35 -7.46 1.06 7.88
N GLY A 36 -8.10 1.99 7.19
CA GLY A 36 -7.54 3.30 6.87
C GLY A 36 -6.77 3.30 5.55
N GLY A 37 -6.42 4.50 5.08
CA GLY A 37 -5.78 4.70 3.78
C GLY A 37 -6.73 4.56 2.58
N ARG A 38 -6.14 4.57 1.39
CA ARG A 38 -6.81 4.42 0.09
C ARG A 38 -6.40 3.09 -0.52
N LEU A 39 -7.38 2.25 -0.83
CA LEU A 39 -7.13 1.03 -1.58
C LEU A 39 -6.82 1.37 -3.04
N GLU A 40 -5.65 0.93 -3.49
CA GLU A 40 -5.21 0.96 -4.86
C GLU A 40 -4.92 -0.45 -5.36
N LYS A 41 -5.23 -0.69 -6.64
CA LYS A 41 -4.98 -1.96 -7.32
C LYS A 41 -3.92 -1.69 -8.38
N TRP A 42 -2.72 -2.21 -8.16
CA TRP A 42 -1.59 -1.98 -9.05
C TRP A 42 -1.33 -3.26 -9.85
N PRO A 43 -1.54 -3.26 -11.17
CA PRO A 43 -1.22 -4.42 -11.99
C PRO A 43 0.30 -4.68 -11.95
N LEU A 44 0.71 -5.92 -11.70
CA LEU A 44 2.12 -6.30 -11.79
C LEU A 44 2.55 -6.38 -13.26
N PRO A 45 3.86 -6.21 -13.56
CA PRO A 45 4.38 -6.31 -14.92
C PRO A 45 4.15 -7.68 -15.57
N ASP A 46 3.85 -8.71 -14.78
CA ASP A 46 3.47 -10.03 -15.27
C ASP A 46 2.08 -10.04 -15.95
N GLY A 47 1.27 -8.99 -15.76
CA GLY A 47 -0.06 -8.81 -16.36
C GLY A 47 -1.15 -9.74 -15.82
N LYS A 48 -0.76 -10.85 -15.18
CA LYS A 48 -1.68 -11.83 -14.59
C LYS A 48 -2.09 -11.47 -13.19
N MET A 49 -1.19 -10.86 -12.41
CA MET A 49 -1.40 -10.54 -11.01
C MET A 49 -1.60 -9.05 -10.79
N THR A 50 -2.46 -8.72 -9.85
CA THR A 50 -2.68 -7.36 -9.37
C THR A 50 -2.36 -7.30 -7.88
N ALA A 51 -1.46 -6.37 -7.53
CA ALA A 51 -1.11 -6.06 -6.16
C ALA A 51 -2.18 -5.17 -5.56
N ILE A 52 -2.72 -5.60 -4.43
CA ILE A 52 -3.56 -4.77 -3.59
C ILE A 52 -2.64 -3.96 -2.69
N MET A 53 -2.62 -2.65 -2.92
CA MET A 53 -1.83 -1.67 -2.20
C MET A 53 -2.79 -0.80 -1.39
N LEU A 54 -2.49 -0.55 -0.12
CA LEU A 54 -3.14 0.49 0.66
C LEU A 54 -2.20 1.67 0.73
N THR A 55 -2.62 2.82 0.20
CA THR A 55 -1.83 4.05 0.13
C THR A 55 -2.42 5.14 1.01
N GLY A 56 -1.74 6.29 1.12
CA GLY A 56 -2.25 7.43 1.90
C GLY A 56 -2.07 7.29 3.41
N PHE A 57 -1.23 6.38 3.89
CA PHE A 57 -0.80 6.39 5.29
C PHE A 57 0.32 7.41 5.45
N THR A 58 0.10 8.44 6.26
CA THR A 58 1.17 9.35 6.69
C THR A 58 1.82 8.88 7.99
N ASP A 59 1.19 7.92 8.67
CA ASP A 59 1.63 7.40 9.96
C ASP A 59 2.12 5.95 9.83
N LEU A 60 3.33 5.70 10.33
CA LEU A 60 3.92 4.35 10.32
C LEU A 60 3.16 3.41 11.26
N GLU A 61 2.65 3.90 12.38
CA GLU A 61 1.93 3.06 13.35
C GLU A 61 0.62 2.55 12.74
N GLU A 62 -0.10 3.39 11.99
CA GLU A 62 -1.26 2.94 11.22
C GLU A 62 -0.85 1.86 10.21
N ALA A 63 0.15 2.13 9.38
CA ALA A 63 0.64 1.15 8.40
C ALA A 63 1.07 -0.18 9.05
N LYS A 64 1.69 -0.13 10.24
CA LYS A 64 2.04 -1.30 11.05
C LYS A 64 0.81 -2.04 11.56
N ARG A 65 -0.17 -1.35 12.15
CA ARG A 65 -1.41 -1.99 12.62
C ARG A 65 -2.15 -2.69 11.50
N VAL A 66 -2.25 -2.03 10.34
CA VAL A 66 -2.85 -2.61 9.13
C VAL A 66 -2.07 -3.84 8.70
N THR A 67 -0.75 -3.73 8.55
CA THR A 67 0.10 -4.86 8.15
C THR A 67 0.02 -6.02 9.14
N ASP A 68 -0.01 -5.75 10.45
CA ASP A 68 -0.12 -6.76 11.48
C ASP A 68 -1.47 -7.50 11.42
N ARG A 69 -2.58 -6.77 11.23
CA ARG A 69 -3.91 -7.36 10.99
C ARG A 69 -3.93 -8.25 9.74
N LEU A 70 -3.27 -7.82 8.67
CA LEU A 70 -3.17 -8.57 7.42
C LEU A 70 -2.33 -9.84 7.60
N ARG A 71 -1.18 -9.73 8.27
CA ARG A 71 -0.30 -10.87 8.60
C ARG A 71 -0.94 -11.88 9.54
N ALA A 72 -1.67 -11.41 10.55
CA ALA A 72 -2.41 -12.24 11.48
C ALA A 72 -3.65 -12.89 10.82
N GLY A 73 -4.12 -12.31 9.71
CA GLY A 73 -5.22 -12.82 8.90
C GLY A 73 -4.72 -13.74 7.78
N ALA A 74 -5.15 -13.44 6.56
CA ALA A 74 -4.92 -14.27 5.38
C ALA A 74 -3.65 -13.91 4.58
N PHE A 75 -2.89 -12.88 5.00
CA PHE A 75 -1.81 -12.30 4.20
C PHE A 75 -0.49 -12.23 4.99
N PRO A 76 0.16 -13.37 5.26
CA PRO A 76 1.43 -13.42 5.99
C PRO A 76 2.57 -12.68 5.26
N ASP A 77 2.49 -12.58 3.93
CA ASP A 77 3.43 -11.86 3.07
C ASP A 77 3.18 -10.35 2.97
N ALA A 78 2.22 -9.81 3.73
CA ALA A 78 1.97 -8.38 3.75
C ALA A 78 3.20 -7.61 4.27
N TYR A 79 3.51 -6.48 3.65
CA TYR A 79 4.64 -5.64 4.06
C TYR A 79 4.39 -4.16 3.77
N ILE A 80 5.07 -3.33 4.54
CA ILE A 80 5.05 -1.87 4.38
C ILE A 80 6.12 -1.46 3.36
N ILE A 81 5.79 -0.52 2.51
CA ILE A 81 6.67 0.22 1.62
C ILE A 81 6.68 1.65 2.12
N GLN A 82 7.84 2.16 2.44
CA GLN A 82 8.02 3.56 2.79
C GLN A 82 8.41 4.33 1.53
N ASN A 83 7.73 5.42 1.26
CA ASN A 83 8.09 6.39 0.24
C ASN A 83 8.69 7.62 0.89
N GLU A 84 10.02 7.74 0.79
CA GLU A 84 10.75 8.93 1.19
C GLU A 84 11.20 9.68 -0.06
N GLN A 85 10.59 10.84 -0.34
CA GLN A 85 11.00 11.73 -1.44
C GLN A 85 11.00 11.03 -2.82
N GLY A 86 10.01 10.16 -3.08
CA GLY A 86 9.93 9.38 -4.32
C GLY A 86 10.78 8.11 -4.32
N LYS A 87 11.51 7.83 -3.24
CA LYS A 87 12.25 6.59 -3.05
C LYS A 87 11.39 5.59 -2.29
N MET A 88 10.78 4.67 -3.02
CA MET A 88 10.05 3.54 -2.46
C MET A 88 11.03 2.48 -1.95
N SER A 89 11.06 2.29 -0.64
CA SER A 89 11.88 1.26 0.02
C SER A 89 10.97 0.32 0.81
N ARG A 90 11.20 -0.99 0.70
CA ARG A 90 10.48 -1.96 1.54
C ARG A 90 10.87 -1.72 3.00
N TYR A 91 9.90 -1.32 3.81
CA TYR A 91 10.09 -1.14 5.23
C TYR A 91 9.98 -2.52 5.91
N ARG A 92 11.12 -2.99 6.43
CA ARG A 92 11.23 -4.26 7.13
C ARG A 92 11.29 -3.95 8.61
N TYR A 93 10.26 -4.36 9.34
CA TYR A 93 10.17 -4.27 10.79
C TYR A 93 9.80 -5.62 11.37
#